data_AF-A0A355QIB8-F1
#
_entry.id   AF-A0A355QIB8-F1
#
_cell.length_a   1.000
_cell.length_b   1.000
_cell.length_c   1.000
_cell.angle_alpha   90.00
_cell.angle_beta   90.00
_cell.angle_gamma   90.00
#
_symmetry.space_group_name_H-M   'P 1'
#
loop_
_entity.id
_entity.type
_entity.pdbx_description
1 polymer ?
#
loop_
_entity_poly.entity_id
_entity_poly.type
_entity_poly.pdbx_seq_one_letter_code
_entity_poly.pdbx_strand_id
1 'polypeptide(L)'
;RYGVPYRSSNVNASNSVDAQSAYESVIAIWGAVMGGVNLLLHGAGWLEGGLLTSYEKMVIDADLLNMVTEMLRPLTVDDATLAVEAIAEVGPAGHFFGTPHTQER
;
A
#
# COMPACT_ATOMS: atom_id res chain seq x y z
N ARG A 1 18.64 1.32 16.38
CA ARG A 1 19.59 1.44 17.53
C ARG A 1 20.72 0.40 17.49
N TYR A 2 20.46 -0.86 17.10
CA TYR A 2 21.48 -1.92 17.07
C TYR A 2 22.19 -2.12 15.71
N GLY A 3 21.80 -1.39 14.65
CA GLY A 3 22.44 -1.49 13.32
C GLY A 3 22.19 -2.82 12.59
N VAL A 4 21.23 -3.63 13.07
CA VAL A 4 20.85 -4.90 12.45
C VAL A 4 19.51 -4.76 11.73
N PRO A 5 19.28 -5.54 10.65
CA PRO A 5 17.96 -5.66 10.05
C PRO A 5 16.95 -6.13 11.09
N TYR A 6 15.74 -5.58 11.06
CA TYR A 6 14.64 -6.08 11.88
C TYR A 6 13.54 -6.69 11.01
N ARG A 7 12.95 -7.76 11.56
CA ARG A 7 11.83 -8.47 10.96
C ARG A 7 10.54 -8.14 11.71
N SER A 8 9.44 -8.04 10.97
CA SER A 8 8.07 -7.97 11.51
C SER A 8 7.11 -8.85 10.68
N SER A 9 5.80 -8.72 10.88
CA SER A 9 4.76 -9.52 10.24
C SER A 9 3.45 -8.80 9.97
N ASN A 10 2.70 -9.28 8.98
CA ASN A 10 1.30 -8.95 8.73
C ASN A 10 0.41 -9.90 9.58
N VAL A 11 -0.03 -9.45 10.75
CA VAL A 11 -0.75 -10.29 11.72
C VAL A 11 -2.21 -9.90 11.81
N ASN A 12 -3.07 -10.91 11.89
CA ASN A 12 -4.49 -10.77 12.24
C ASN A 12 -4.97 -12.04 12.96
N ALA A 13 -6.06 -11.92 13.71
CA ALA A 13 -6.66 -12.98 14.53
C ALA A 13 -7.99 -13.51 13.97
N SER A 14 -8.49 -12.96 12.85
CA SER A 14 -9.74 -13.41 12.25
C SER A 14 -9.66 -14.87 11.79
N ASN A 15 -10.77 -15.58 11.94
CA ASN A 15 -10.93 -16.98 11.51
C ASN A 15 -11.48 -17.12 10.08
N SER A 16 -11.68 -16.01 9.39
CA SER A 16 -12.16 -16.02 8.02
C SER A 16 -11.63 -14.82 7.24
N VAL A 17 -11.80 -14.86 5.93
CA VAL A 17 -11.45 -13.74 5.05
C VAL A 17 -12.56 -12.71 5.10
N ASP A 18 -12.58 -11.93 6.17
CA ASP A 18 -13.58 -10.92 6.46
C ASP A 18 -12.96 -9.53 6.66
N ALA A 19 -13.81 -8.56 7.02
CA ALA A 19 -13.39 -7.20 7.28
C ALA A 19 -12.36 -7.10 8.42
N GLN A 20 -12.48 -7.91 9.47
CA GLN A 20 -11.49 -7.93 10.56
C GLN A 20 -10.12 -8.34 10.02
N SER A 21 -10.06 -9.43 9.24
CA SER A 21 -8.83 -9.90 8.63
C SER A 21 -8.16 -8.81 7.79
N ALA A 22 -8.94 -8.00 7.07
CA ALA A 22 -8.43 -6.91 6.26
C ALA A 22 -7.92 -5.72 7.11
N TYR A 23 -8.72 -5.25 8.07
CA TYR A 23 -8.37 -4.09 8.90
C TYR A 23 -7.14 -4.35 9.77
N GLU A 24 -7.08 -5.51 10.43
CA GLU A 24 -5.92 -5.87 11.25
C GLU A 24 -4.66 -6.01 10.38
N SER A 25 -4.79 -6.61 9.21
CA SER A 25 -3.67 -6.79 8.29
C SER A 25 -3.11 -5.47 7.77
N VAL A 26 -3.97 -4.55 7.30
CA VAL A 26 -3.50 -3.26 6.78
C VAL A 26 -2.84 -2.41 7.88
N ILE A 27 -3.37 -2.43 9.11
CA ILE A 27 -2.78 -1.72 10.24
C ILE A 27 -1.43 -2.34 10.63
N ALA A 28 -1.32 -3.67 10.65
CA ALA A 28 -0.08 -4.38 10.96
C ALA A 28 1.02 -4.11 9.91
N ILE A 29 0.67 -4.21 8.62
CA ILE A 29 1.58 -3.88 7.50
C ILE A 29 2.04 -2.43 7.62
N TRP A 30 1.10 -1.50 7.81
CA TRP A 30 1.40 -0.08 7.90
C TRP A 30 2.35 0.24 9.06
N GLY A 31 2.07 -0.29 10.25
CA GLY A 31 2.93 -0.13 11.42
C GLY A 31 4.33 -0.71 11.20
N ALA A 32 4.43 -1.89 10.58
CA ALA A 32 5.71 -2.49 10.25
C ALA A 32 6.50 -1.66 9.24
N VAL A 33 5.86 -1.21 8.16
CA VAL A 33 6.49 -0.44 7.08
C VAL A 33 6.93 0.94 7.56
N MET A 34 6.06 1.68 8.24
CA MET A 34 6.40 2.99 8.80
C MET A 34 7.46 2.91 9.92
N GLY A 35 7.58 1.75 10.57
CA GLY A 35 8.66 1.45 11.51
C GLY A 35 10.02 1.18 10.84
N GLY A 36 10.07 1.04 9.51
CA GLY A 36 11.29 0.76 8.73
C GLY A 36 11.65 -0.72 8.61
N VAL A 37 10.66 -1.61 8.52
CA VAL A 37 10.89 -3.07 8.49
C VAL A 37 11.78 -3.46 7.31
N ASN A 38 12.76 -4.31 7.58
CA ASN A 38 13.65 -4.83 6.53
C ASN A 38 13.11 -6.12 5.92
N LEU A 39 12.44 -6.94 6.72
CA LEU A 39 11.79 -8.16 6.27
C LEU A 39 10.40 -8.31 6.90
N LEU A 40 9.37 -8.29 6.06
CA LEU A 40 7.99 -8.60 6.47
C LEU A 40 7.70 -10.08 6.24
N LEU A 41 8.02 -10.92 7.22
CA LEU A 41 7.74 -12.36 7.13
C LEU A 41 6.24 -12.61 7.39
N HIS A 42 5.67 -13.60 6.70
CA HIS A 42 4.22 -13.80 6.65
C HIS A 42 3.47 -12.58 6.10
N GLY A 43 4.05 -11.87 5.14
CA GLY A 43 3.42 -10.70 4.52
C GLY A 43 2.07 -11.01 3.89
N ALA A 44 1.82 -12.26 3.45
CA ALA A 44 0.58 -12.66 2.82
C ALA A 44 0.06 -14.02 3.30
N GLY A 45 -1.27 -14.13 3.43
CA GLY A 45 -1.99 -15.38 3.68
C GLY A 45 -2.24 -15.71 5.15
N TRP A 46 -1.78 -14.89 6.08
CA TRP A 46 -1.94 -15.11 7.53
C TRP A 46 -3.42 -15.01 7.96
N LEU A 47 -3.90 -15.98 8.72
CA LEU A 47 -5.18 -15.98 9.44
C LEU A 47 -5.05 -16.67 10.81
N GLU A 48 -6.10 -16.55 11.63
CA GLU A 48 -6.26 -17.24 12.92
C GLU A 48 -5.06 -17.08 13.87
N GLY A 49 -4.48 -15.88 13.92
CA GLY A 49 -3.32 -15.63 14.77
C GLY A 49 -2.10 -16.46 14.38
N GLY A 50 -2.02 -16.93 13.14
CA GLY A 50 -0.92 -17.71 12.60
C GLY A 50 -1.16 -19.21 12.54
N LEU A 51 -2.36 -19.68 12.90
CA LEU A 51 -2.73 -21.10 12.82
C LEU A 51 -3.13 -21.55 11.41
N LEU A 52 -3.46 -20.59 10.54
CA LEU A 52 -3.98 -20.86 9.21
C LEU A 52 -3.24 -20.04 8.15
N THR A 53 -2.94 -20.69 7.01
CA THR A 53 -2.62 -20.01 5.76
C THR A 53 -3.80 -20.16 4.80
N SER A 54 -4.37 -19.04 4.36
CA SER A 54 -5.46 -19.03 3.37
C SER A 54 -4.96 -18.54 2.01
N TYR A 55 -5.41 -19.20 0.95
CA TYR A 55 -5.11 -18.83 -0.44
C TYR A 55 -5.84 -17.54 -0.85
N GLU A 56 -7.11 -17.39 -0.45
CA GLU A 56 -7.89 -16.18 -0.70
C GLU A 56 -7.25 -14.98 0.01
N LYS A 57 -6.84 -15.19 1.27
CA LYS A 57 -6.15 -14.16 2.04
C LYS A 57 -4.80 -13.79 1.45
N MET A 58 -4.09 -14.75 0.82
CA MET A 58 -2.84 -14.47 0.13
C MET A 58 -3.03 -13.52 -1.06
N VAL A 59 -4.12 -13.66 -1.82
CA VAL A 59 -4.43 -12.75 -2.94
C VAL A 59 -4.76 -11.34 -2.42
N ILE A 60 -5.59 -11.25 -1.39
CA ILE A 60 -5.95 -9.96 -0.78
C ILE A 60 -4.72 -9.27 -0.19
N ASP A 61 -3.89 -10.00 0.53
CA ASP A 61 -2.65 -9.44 1.10
C ASP A 61 -1.66 -9.02 0.03
N ALA A 62 -1.58 -9.73 -1.11
CA ALA A 62 -0.75 -9.30 -2.22
C ALA A 62 -1.19 -7.93 -2.78
N ASP A 63 -2.49 -7.68 -2.87
CA ASP A 63 -3.03 -6.39 -3.28
C ASP A 63 -2.76 -5.29 -2.22
N LEU A 64 -2.96 -5.59 -0.93
CA LEU A 64 -2.59 -4.68 0.16
C LEU A 64 -1.10 -4.31 0.13
N LEU A 65 -0.22 -5.30 -0.06
CA LEU A 65 1.22 -5.09 -0.16
C LEU A 65 1.59 -4.27 -1.40
N ASN A 66 0.88 -4.45 -2.52
CA ASN A 66 1.07 -3.64 -3.71
C ASN A 66 0.72 -2.17 -3.44
N MET A 67 -0.44 -1.89 -2.82
CA MET A 67 -0.81 -0.52 -2.43
C MET A 67 0.21 0.13 -1.49
N VAL A 68 0.72 -0.62 -0.51
CA VAL A 68 1.74 -0.12 0.41
C VAL A 68 3.08 0.11 -0.31
N THR A 69 3.42 -0.74 -1.28
CA THR A 69 4.63 -0.56 -2.11
C THR A 69 4.53 0.69 -2.98
N GLU A 70 3.37 0.96 -3.58
CA GLU A 70 3.13 2.19 -4.34
C GLU A 70 3.26 3.45 -3.48
N MET A 71 2.74 3.42 -2.25
CA MET A 71 2.92 4.53 -1.30
C MET A 71 4.39 4.79 -0.97
N LEU A 72 5.23 3.75 -0.91
CA LEU A 72 6.67 3.90 -0.62
C LEU A 72 7.47 4.46 -1.79
N ARG A 73 6.87 4.56 -2.98
CA ARG A 73 7.55 5.16 -4.14
C ARG A 73 7.84 6.63 -3.83
N PRO A 74 9.09 7.10 -4.02
CA PRO A 74 9.41 8.52 -3.89
C PRO A 74 8.53 9.36 -4.83
N LEU A 75 8.11 10.53 -4.36
CA LEU A 75 7.43 11.50 -5.21
C LEU A 75 8.43 12.07 -6.22
N THR A 76 8.15 11.89 -7.51
CA THR A 76 8.87 12.60 -8.57
C THR A 76 8.42 14.06 -8.55
N VAL A 77 9.38 14.99 -8.49
CA VAL A 77 9.11 16.43 -8.54
C VAL A 77 9.80 17.01 -9.76
N ASP A 78 9.01 17.23 -10.81
CA ASP A 78 9.42 17.86 -12.07
C ASP A 78 8.26 18.70 -12.64
N ASP A 79 8.49 19.42 -13.74
CA ASP A 79 7.46 20.29 -14.36
C ASP A 79 6.18 19.52 -14.69
N ALA A 80 6.35 18.26 -15.07
CA ALA A 80 5.26 17.40 -15.48
C ALA A 80 4.46 16.91 -14.26
N THR A 81 5.09 16.51 -13.15
CA THR A 81 4.36 16.12 -11.93
C THR A 81 3.80 17.29 -11.13
N LEU A 82 4.36 18.50 -11.30
CA LEU A 82 3.78 19.74 -10.76
C LEU A 82 2.50 20.15 -11.51
N ALA A 83 2.38 19.78 -12.79
CA ALA A 83 1.17 19.94 -13.61
C ALA A 83 0.61 21.39 -13.69
N VAL A 84 1.47 22.40 -13.54
CA VAL A 84 1.05 23.82 -13.47
C VAL A 84 0.33 24.27 -14.74
N GLU A 85 0.81 23.85 -15.91
CA GLU A 85 0.19 24.18 -17.21
C GLU A 85 -1.20 23.56 -17.35
N ALA A 86 -1.36 22.28 -16.99
CA ALA A 86 -2.65 21.59 -17.03
C ALA A 86 -3.66 22.25 -16.07
N ILE A 87 -3.22 22.67 -14.88
CA ILE A 87 -4.07 23.39 -13.92
C ILE A 87 -4.57 24.71 -14.52
N ALA A 88 -3.69 25.46 -15.19
CA ALA A 88 -4.03 26.72 -15.84
C ALA A 88 -4.98 26.53 -17.04
N GLU A 89 -4.77 25.47 -17.84
CA GLU A 89 -5.60 25.12 -19.00
C GLU A 89 -7.04 24.74 -18.59
N VAL A 90 -7.19 23.88 -17.58
CA VAL A 90 -8.50 23.41 -17.12
C VAL A 90 -9.29 24.52 -16.42
N GLY A 91 -8.62 25.35 -15.62
CA GLY A 91 -9.24 26.46 -14.90
C GLY A 91 -10.26 26.04 -13.84
N PRO A 92 -10.93 27.02 -13.19
CA PRO A 92 -11.88 26.75 -12.11
C PRO A 92 -13.07 25.91 -12.58
N ALA A 93 -13.45 24.91 -11.77
CA ALA A 93 -14.58 24.01 -11.99
C ALA A 93 -14.51 23.11 -13.25
N GLY A 94 -13.35 23.04 -13.93
CA GLY A 94 -13.09 22.05 -14.98
C GLY A 94 -12.71 20.66 -14.42
N HIS A 95 -12.37 19.72 -15.32
CA HIS A 95 -11.87 18.40 -14.97
C HIS A 95 -10.69 17.98 -15.84
N PHE A 96 -9.84 17.07 -15.35
CA PHE A 96 -8.58 16.69 -15.99
C PHE A 96 -8.66 15.44 -16.89
N PHE A 97 -9.74 14.65 -16.82
CA PHE A 97 -9.84 13.34 -17.50
C PHE A 97 -9.55 13.36 -19.01
N GLY A 98 -9.84 14.46 -19.70
CA GLY A 98 -9.63 14.61 -21.14
C GLY A 98 -8.32 15.31 -21.53
N THR A 99 -7.52 15.75 -20.57
CA THR A 99 -6.31 16.53 -20.83
C THR A 99 -5.19 15.65 -21.37
N PRO A 100 -4.33 16.16 -22.27
CA PRO A 100 -3.14 15.43 -22.72
C PRO A 100 -2.27 14.97 -21.53
N HIS A 101 -2.11 15.84 -20.54
CA HIS A 101 -1.35 15.56 -19.32
C HIS A 101 -1.80 14.28 -18.58
N THR A 102 -3.12 14.02 -18.56
CA THR A 102 -3.72 12.82 -17.96
C THR A 102 -3.65 11.60 -18.88
N GLN A 103 -3.79 11.77 -20.20
CA GLN A 103 -3.82 10.63 -21.15
C GLN A 103 -2.43 10.05 -21.48
N GLU A 104 -1.37 10.85 -21.33
CA GLU A 104 0.00 10.45 -21.67
C GLU A 104 0.71 9.61 -20.57
N ARG A 105 0.04 9.33 -19.46
CA ARG A 105 0.60 8.68 -18.26
C ARG A 105 -0.20 7.46 -17.84
#